data_AF-A0A1S2Y0X2-F1
#
_entry.id   AF-A0A1S2Y0X2-F1
#
_cell.length_a   1.000
_cell.length_b   1.000
_cell.length_c   1.000
_cell.angle_alpha   90.00
_cell.angle_beta   90.00
_cell.angle_gamma   90.00
#
_symmetry.space_group_name_H-M   'P 1'
#
loop_
_entity.id
_entity.type
_entity.pdbx_description
1 polymer ?
#
loop_
_entity_poly.entity_id
_entity_poly.type
_entity_poly.pdbx_seq_one_letter_code
_entity_poly.pdbx_strand_id
1 'polypeptide(L)'
;MGSATYLRLERFGSLNLLSLLCLQNSSVSTVRFCSSSSSSGNSKPDNKKLVDRLSTVIDAVNDRKLPPELRGQRNNVRSETDLINVVEQRIWHSMEEGQFEKLPGKGKPLKLDTNPHADPAEDTLYRILSKNRCAPEWVELNKEIRSRISEWRMSLKKAWANKCSGDHSVWVESSEALKLQLKEINDKVFRYNLIVPFGRQMFGLKWEKEISYLEE
;
A
#
# COMPACT_ATOMS: atom_id res chain seq x y z
N MET A 1 18.49 -18.28 23.36
CA MET A 1 17.23 -19.05 23.27
C MET A 1 16.08 -18.05 23.21
N GLY A 2 15.30 -18.09 22.14
CA GLY A 2 14.25 -17.10 21.86
C GLY A 2 13.78 -17.29 20.43
N SER A 3 12.94 -18.30 20.24
CA SER A 3 12.42 -18.77 18.96
C SER A 3 11.48 -17.73 18.33
N ALA A 4 11.81 -17.26 17.12
CA ALA A 4 10.89 -16.49 16.29
C ALA A 4 9.97 -17.47 15.55
N THR A 5 8.70 -17.48 15.94
CA THR A 5 7.62 -18.22 15.28
C THR A 5 7.24 -17.53 13.97
N TYR A 6 7.53 -18.18 12.85
CA TYR A 6 7.08 -17.78 11.53
C TYR A 6 5.60 -18.12 11.35
N LEU A 7 4.78 -17.12 11.02
CA LEU A 7 3.42 -17.35 10.53
C LEU A 7 3.46 -17.71 9.05
N ARG A 8 3.10 -18.97 8.83
CA ARG A 8 2.83 -19.66 7.57
C ARG A 8 1.62 -19.01 6.87
N LEU A 9 1.84 -18.46 5.67
CA LEU A 9 0.77 -18.08 4.75
C LEU A 9 0.68 -19.18 3.68
N GLU A 10 -0.43 -19.91 3.77
CA GLU A 10 -0.87 -20.95 2.83
C GLU A 10 -1.16 -20.37 1.44
N ARG A 11 -0.98 -21.25 0.45
CA ARG A 11 -0.96 -21.01 -0.99
C ARG A 11 -2.32 -20.56 -1.55
N PHE A 12 -2.28 -19.61 -2.48
CA PHE A 12 -3.29 -19.49 -3.54
C PHE A 12 -2.61 -19.29 -4.89
N GLY A 13 -2.94 -20.19 -5.82
CA GLY A 13 -3.05 -19.96 -7.27
C GLY A 13 -1.81 -19.51 -8.03
N SER A 14 -1.25 -20.41 -8.84
CA SER A 14 -0.35 -20.08 -9.94
C SER A 14 -0.97 -19.00 -10.85
N LEU A 15 -0.39 -17.80 -10.85
CA LEU A 15 -0.62 -16.80 -11.88
C LEU A 15 0.73 -16.33 -12.43
N ASN A 16 0.77 -16.32 -13.75
CA ASN A 16 1.91 -16.11 -14.63
C ASN A 16 2.72 -14.85 -14.29
N LEU A 17 4.04 -14.95 -14.42
CA LEU A 17 5.04 -13.95 -14.04
C LEU A 17 5.09 -12.70 -14.95
N LEU A 18 4.02 -12.43 -15.71
CA LEU A 18 3.95 -11.36 -16.72
C LEU A 18 2.98 -10.22 -16.38
N SER A 19 2.50 -10.11 -15.13
CA SER A 19 1.48 -9.08 -14.79
C SER A 19 1.89 -8.03 -13.75
N LEU A 20 3.14 -7.97 -13.29
CA LEU A 20 3.50 -7.14 -12.14
C LEU A 20 4.41 -5.93 -12.40
N LEU A 21 4.36 -5.36 -13.61
CA LEU A 21 4.84 -3.99 -13.86
C LEU A 21 3.90 -3.25 -14.81
N CYS A 22 2.68 -2.98 -14.35
CA CYS A 22 1.85 -1.95 -14.95
C CYS A 22 1.16 -1.16 -13.83
N LEU A 23 1.91 -0.30 -13.13
CA LEU A 23 1.41 0.93 -12.52
C LEU A 23 2.59 1.73 -11.94
N GLN A 24 3.21 2.56 -12.78
CA GLN A 24 3.73 3.90 -12.45
C GLN A 24 4.50 4.44 -13.65
N ASN A 25 3.75 4.98 -14.62
CA ASN A 25 4.14 6.19 -15.33
C ASN A 25 2.95 6.70 -16.15
N SER A 26 2.00 7.29 -15.44
CA SER A 26 1.02 8.19 -16.04
C SER A 26 1.75 9.47 -16.43
N SER A 27 2.09 9.60 -17.70
CA SER A 27 2.15 10.87 -18.47
C SER A 27 2.53 10.58 -19.93
N VAL A 28 1.78 9.70 -20.58
CA VAL A 28 1.65 9.79 -22.05
C VAL A 28 0.28 10.40 -22.27
N SER A 29 0.26 11.72 -22.47
CA SER A 29 -0.92 12.46 -22.85
C SER A 29 -1.52 11.80 -24.09
N THR A 30 -2.60 11.04 -23.92
CA THR A 30 -3.47 10.62 -25.02
C THR A 30 -4.05 11.89 -25.61
N VAL A 31 -3.44 12.38 -26.69
CA VAL A 31 -3.94 13.54 -27.42
C VAL A 31 -5.23 13.09 -28.13
N ARG A 32 -6.38 13.34 -27.49
CA ARG A 32 -7.68 13.25 -28.15
C ARG A 32 -7.77 14.40 -29.15
N PHE A 33 -7.71 14.09 -30.44
CA PHE A 33 -7.97 15.08 -31.47
C PHE A 33 -9.48 15.26 -31.65
N CYS A 34 -9.96 16.45 -31.31
CA CYS A 34 -11.29 16.94 -31.66
C CYS A 34 -11.35 17.13 -33.18
N SER A 35 -12.38 16.57 -33.82
CA SER A 35 -12.62 16.75 -35.25
C SER A 35 -13.39 18.06 -35.46
N SER A 36 -12.69 19.13 -35.80
CA SER A 36 -13.30 20.35 -36.34
C SER A 36 -12.99 20.46 -37.82
N SER A 37 -14.04 20.37 -38.62
CA SER A 37 -14.06 20.46 -40.07
C SER A 37 -13.71 21.88 -40.55
N SER A 38 -12.81 21.97 -41.54
CA SER A 38 -12.92 22.99 -42.58
C SER A 38 -12.37 22.45 -43.88
N SER A 39 -13.22 22.53 -44.90
CA SER A 39 -13.07 22.00 -46.25
C SER A 39 -12.12 22.84 -47.09
N SER A 40 -11.28 22.20 -47.91
CA SER A 40 -11.10 22.50 -49.36
C SER A 40 -9.96 21.68 -49.97
N GLY A 41 -10.23 20.94 -51.05
CA GLY A 41 -9.23 20.58 -52.07
C GLY A 41 -8.50 19.24 -51.92
N ASN A 42 -8.94 18.25 -52.68
CA ASN A 42 -8.37 16.92 -52.87
C ASN A 42 -6.85 16.87 -53.15
N SER A 43 -6.11 16.17 -52.30
CA SER A 43 -5.35 14.96 -52.68
C SER A 43 -5.14 14.14 -51.40
N LYS A 44 -5.68 12.92 -51.32
CA LYS A 44 -5.48 12.06 -50.15
C LYS A 44 -3.98 11.75 -50.05
N PRO A 45 -3.23 12.23 -49.04
CA PRO A 45 -1.88 11.75 -48.84
C PRO A 45 -1.99 10.29 -48.42
N ASP A 46 -1.23 9.42 -49.06
CA ASP A 46 -1.16 7.99 -48.72
C ASP A 46 -0.97 7.86 -47.20
N ASN A 47 -1.95 7.30 -46.49
CA ASN A 47 -1.92 7.18 -45.02
C ASN A 47 -0.60 6.54 -44.52
N LYS A 48 -0.03 5.64 -45.34
CA LYS A 48 1.31 5.06 -45.17
C LYS A 48 2.42 6.11 -45.05
N LYS A 49 2.45 7.13 -45.91
CA LYS A 49 3.44 8.22 -45.86
C LYS A 49 3.30 9.08 -44.60
N LEU A 50 2.08 9.25 -44.07
CA LEU A 50 1.88 9.97 -42.81
C LEU A 50 2.40 9.16 -41.61
N VAL A 51 2.13 7.85 -41.58
CA VAL A 51 2.64 6.93 -40.55
C VAL A 51 4.17 6.89 -40.58
N ASP A 52 4.80 6.82 -41.76
CA ASP A 52 6.26 6.81 -41.92
C ASP A 52 6.92 8.13 -41.48
N ARG A 53 6.25 9.26 -41.68
CA ARG A 53 6.73 10.56 -41.20
C ARG A 53 6.62 10.65 -39.69
N LEU A 54 5.51 10.19 -39.10
CA LEU A 54 5.32 10.17 -37.65
C LEU A 54 6.33 9.23 -36.97
N SER A 55 6.56 8.04 -37.51
CA SER A 55 7.57 7.11 -36.98
C SER A 55 8.96 7.73 -37.03
N THR A 56 9.35 8.36 -38.15
CA THR A 56 10.64 9.03 -38.28
C THR A 56 10.84 10.16 -37.25
N VAL A 57 9.78 10.93 -36.95
CA VAL A 57 9.84 11.99 -35.93
C VAL A 57 9.96 11.41 -34.53
N ILE A 58 9.21 10.34 -34.23
CA ILE A 58 9.26 9.63 -32.94
C ILE A 58 10.65 9.02 -32.73
N ASP A 59 11.21 8.36 -33.73
CA ASP A 59 12.56 7.79 -33.70
C ASP A 59 13.61 8.86 -33.43
N ALA A 60 13.55 10.00 -34.12
CA ALA A 60 14.50 11.10 -33.94
C ALA A 60 14.43 11.73 -32.52
N VAL A 61 13.25 11.77 -31.91
CA VAL A 61 13.07 12.23 -30.52
C VAL A 61 13.62 11.20 -29.53
N ASN A 62 13.37 9.91 -29.78
CA ASN A 62 13.87 8.82 -28.95
C ASN A 62 15.40 8.71 -29.02
N ASP A 63 15.99 8.88 -30.21
CA ASP A 63 17.44 8.90 -30.42
C ASP A 63 18.13 9.99 -29.58
N ARG A 64 17.50 11.14 -29.37
CA ARG A 64 18.07 12.20 -28.51
C ARG A 64 18.10 11.82 -27.04
N LYS A 65 17.23 10.91 -26.59
CA LYS A 65 17.23 10.38 -25.22
C LYS A 65 18.28 9.29 -25.02
N LEU A 66 18.78 8.69 -26.11
CA LEU A 66 19.83 7.70 -26.06
C LEU A 66 21.20 8.34 -25.75
N PRO A 67 22.09 7.58 -25.07
CA PRO A 67 23.49 7.95 -24.95
C PRO A 67 24.11 8.28 -26.33
N PRO A 68 25.06 9.25 -26.41
CA PRO A 68 25.68 9.66 -27.66
C PRO A 68 26.17 8.51 -28.56
N GLU A 69 26.63 7.42 -27.95
CA GLU A 69 27.19 6.23 -28.59
C GLU A 69 26.14 5.42 -29.37
N LEU A 70 24.86 5.54 -29.01
CA LEU A 70 23.76 4.80 -29.62
C LEU A 70 22.93 5.64 -30.61
N ARG A 71 23.24 6.94 -30.74
CA ARG A 71 22.47 7.85 -31.61
C ARG A 71 22.73 7.53 -33.08
N GLY A 72 21.68 7.50 -33.89
CA GLY A 72 21.79 7.27 -35.34
C GLY A 72 22.10 5.81 -35.72
N GLN A 73 22.27 4.91 -34.75
CA GLN A 73 22.38 3.48 -34.99
C GLN A 73 20.99 2.84 -35.10
N ARG A 74 20.29 3.13 -36.20
CA ARG A 74 18.94 2.59 -36.51
C ARG A 74 18.83 1.05 -36.42
N ASN A 75 19.97 0.35 -36.46
CA ASN A 75 20.07 -1.12 -36.54
C ASN A 75 20.99 -1.74 -35.46
N ASN A 76 21.35 -1.06 -34.37
CA ASN A 76 22.32 -1.60 -33.39
C ASN A 76 21.76 -1.92 -32.00
N VAL A 77 20.46 -1.72 -31.79
CA VAL A 77 19.73 -2.47 -30.75
C VAL A 77 18.93 -3.53 -31.49
N ARG A 78 19.60 -4.61 -31.91
CA ARG A 78 18.98 -5.70 -32.68
C ARG A 78 18.19 -6.66 -31.79
N SER A 79 18.47 -6.66 -30.50
CA SER A 79 17.84 -7.54 -29.51
C SER A 79 18.00 -6.99 -28.09
N GLU A 80 17.20 -7.51 -27.16
CA GLU A 80 17.28 -7.21 -25.71
C GLU A 80 18.70 -7.36 -25.16
N THR A 81 19.49 -8.30 -25.70
CA THR A 81 20.90 -8.53 -25.36
C THR A 81 21.80 -7.33 -25.66
N ASP A 82 21.57 -6.62 -26.76
CA ASP A 82 22.38 -5.44 -27.11
C ASP A 82 22.12 -4.29 -26.14
N LEU A 83 20.85 -4.13 -25.74
CA LEU A 83 20.45 -3.13 -24.76
C LEU A 83 21.10 -3.42 -23.40
N ILE A 84 21.07 -4.69 -22.95
CA ILE A 84 21.76 -5.14 -21.74
C ILE A 84 23.26 -4.86 -21.82
N ASN A 85 23.92 -5.23 -22.92
CA ASN A 85 25.37 -5.04 -23.07
C ASN A 85 25.77 -3.56 -22.98
N VAL A 86 24.99 -2.66 -23.57
CA VAL A 86 25.27 -1.22 -23.50
C VAL A 86 25.03 -0.67 -22.09
N VAL A 87 23.96 -1.12 -21.42
CA VAL A 87 23.68 -0.75 -20.03
C VAL A 87 24.82 -1.21 -19.13
N GLU A 88 25.26 -2.46 -19.25
CA GLU A 88 26.38 -3.03 -18.50
C GLU A 88 27.67 -2.26 -18.74
N GLN A 89 28.04 -1.97 -19.99
CA GLN A 89 29.22 -1.16 -20.31
C GLN A 89 29.18 0.20 -19.63
N ARG A 90 28.00 0.84 -19.57
CA ARG A 90 27.84 2.14 -18.93
C ARG A 90 27.90 2.08 -17.41
N ILE A 91 27.36 1.02 -16.80
CA ILE A 91 27.50 0.75 -15.37
C ILE A 91 28.99 0.57 -15.04
N TRP A 92 29.70 -0.25 -15.81
CA TRP A 92 31.14 -0.47 -15.66
C TRP A 92 31.95 0.82 -15.76
N HIS A 93 31.72 1.62 -16.80
CA HIS A 93 32.42 2.89 -16.94
C HIS A 93 32.11 3.85 -15.78
N SER A 94 30.85 3.90 -15.33
CA SER A 94 30.45 4.71 -14.18
C SER A 94 31.05 4.22 -12.86
N MET A 95 31.30 2.91 -12.72
CA MET A 95 32.03 2.33 -11.59
C MET A 95 33.51 2.71 -11.64
N GLU A 96 34.16 2.62 -12.81
CA GLU A 96 35.56 2.96 -13.01
C GLU A 96 35.84 4.45 -12.79
N GLU A 97 34.94 5.32 -13.26
CA GLU A 97 34.97 6.77 -12.99
C GLU A 97 34.67 7.13 -11.52
N GLY A 98 34.24 6.16 -10.71
CA GLY A 98 33.87 6.36 -9.31
C GLY A 98 32.63 7.25 -9.14
N GLN A 99 31.74 7.31 -10.14
CA GLN A 99 30.50 8.11 -10.07
C GLN A 99 29.61 7.66 -8.90
N PHE A 100 29.62 6.35 -8.59
CA PHE A 100 28.91 5.80 -7.44
C PHE A 100 29.56 6.14 -6.09
N GLU A 101 30.82 6.57 -6.08
CA GLU A 101 31.52 6.99 -4.87
C GLU A 101 31.13 8.38 -4.39
N LYS A 102 30.82 9.26 -5.34
CA LYS A 102 30.48 10.67 -5.09
C LYS A 102 28.98 10.91 -4.95
N LEU A 103 28.19 9.85 -4.69
CA LEU A 103 26.75 9.99 -4.52
C LEU A 103 26.41 10.73 -3.21
N PRO A 104 25.46 11.69 -3.26
CA PRO A 104 25.01 12.37 -2.06
C PRO A 104 24.38 11.35 -1.11
N GLY A 105 24.98 11.19 0.08
CA GLY A 105 24.48 10.26 1.09
C GLY A 105 25.09 8.85 1.07
N LYS A 106 26.10 8.57 0.22
CA LYS A 106 26.85 7.30 0.29
C LYS A 106 27.38 7.07 1.72
N GLY A 107 27.11 5.90 2.29
CA GLY A 107 27.56 5.51 3.63
C GLY A 107 26.82 6.18 4.80
N LYS A 108 25.86 7.08 4.55
CA LYS A 108 25.01 7.66 5.60
C LYS A 108 23.73 6.85 5.76
N PRO A 109 23.20 6.70 6.99
CA PRO A 109 21.87 6.15 7.19
C PRO A 109 20.83 6.89 6.35
N LEU A 110 19.94 6.13 5.70
CA LEU A 110 18.88 6.70 4.88
C LEU A 110 17.94 7.53 5.76
N LYS A 111 17.60 8.75 5.32
CA LYS A 111 16.63 9.60 6.01
C LYS A 111 15.22 9.14 5.67
N LEU A 112 14.59 8.41 6.59
CA LEU A 112 13.22 7.92 6.47
C LEU A 112 12.19 8.91 7.07
N ASP A 113 12.62 10.09 7.49
CA ASP A 113 11.83 11.04 8.29
C ASP A 113 10.83 11.88 7.47
N THR A 114 10.83 11.75 6.14
CA THR A 114 10.01 12.58 5.25
C THR A 114 9.35 11.71 4.22
N ASN A 115 8.02 11.74 4.20
CA ASN A 115 7.25 11.05 3.19
C ASN A 115 7.02 11.98 1.98
N PRO A 116 7.67 11.75 0.82
CA PRO A 116 7.50 12.59 -0.36
C PRO A 116 6.09 12.47 -0.98
N HIS A 117 5.28 11.51 -0.52
CA HIS A 117 3.91 11.31 -0.98
C HIS A 117 2.86 11.91 -0.03
N ALA A 118 3.27 12.48 1.11
CA ALA A 118 2.36 13.16 2.03
C ALA A 118 2.34 14.67 1.77
N ASP A 119 1.22 15.31 2.10
CA ASP A 119 1.15 16.77 2.13
C ASP A 119 2.15 17.33 3.18
N PRO A 120 2.87 18.44 2.91
CA PRO A 120 3.88 18.97 3.84
C PRO A 120 3.36 19.29 5.25
N ALA A 121 2.09 19.71 5.36
CA ALA A 121 1.48 19.99 6.66
C ALA A 121 1.19 18.68 7.42
N GLU A 122 0.66 17.67 6.73
CA GLU A 122 0.40 16.33 7.28
C GLU A 122 1.69 15.62 7.70
N ASP A 123 2.74 15.63 6.87
CA ASP A 123 4.06 15.07 7.19
C ASP A 123 4.64 15.69 8.45
N THR A 124 4.51 17.02 8.59
CA THR A 124 4.97 17.74 9.77
C THR A 124 4.18 17.36 11.01
N LEU A 125 2.86 17.24 10.91
CA LEU A 125 2.00 16.77 12.00
C LEU A 125 2.40 15.36 12.47
N TYR A 126 2.50 14.40 11.54
CA TYR A 126 2.88 13.02 11.89
C TYR A 126 4.29 12.94 12.48
N ARG A 127 5.22 13.76 12.00
CA ARG A 127 6.57 13.86 12.56
C ARG A 127 6.58 14.41 13.99
N ILE A 128 5.77 15.42 14.30
CA ILE A 128 5.65 15.96 15.66
C ILE A 128 5.03 14.91 16.58
N LEU A 129 3.97 14.22 16.13
CA LEU A 129 3.32 13.16 16.91
C LEU A 129 4.28 12.00 17.21
N SER A 130 5.03 11.52 16.20
CA SER A 130 5.97 10.41 16.40
C SER A 130 7.12 10.78 17.33
N LYS A 131 7.66 12.00 17.21
CA LYS A 131 8.70 12.53 18.11
C LYS A 131 8.24 12.58 19.57
N ASN A 132 6.99 12.96 19.80
CA ASN A 132 6.40 13.00 21.14
C ASN A 132 5.85 11.65 21.62
N ARG A 133 5.99 10.58 20.82
CA ARG A 133 5.41 9.25 21.07
C ARG A 133 3.88 9.29 21.28
N CYS A 134 3.21 10.30 20.72
CA CYS A 134 1.77 10.43 20.76
C CYS A 134 1.18 9.61 19.62
N ALA A 135 0.27 8.70 19.93
CA ALA A 135 -0.43 7.93 18.93
C ALA A 135 -1.67 8.69 18.47
N PRO A 136 -2.13 8.51 17.22
CA PRO A 136 -3.43 8.99 16.79
C PRO A 136 -4.54 8.42 17.68
N GLU A 137 -5.61 9.20 17.88
CA GLU A 137 -6.76 8.83 18.73
C GLU A 137 -7.29 7.42 18.44
N TRP A 138 -7.44 7.05 17.17
CA TRP A 138 -7.96 5.73 16.80
C TRP A 138 -7.04 4.57 17.23
N VAL A 139 -5.73 4.78 17.33
CA VAL A 139 -4.77 3.77 17.83
C VAL A 139 -4.98 3.55 19.33
N GLU A 140 -5.13 4.64 20.08
CA GLU A 140 -5.38 4.59 21.52
C GLU A 140 -6.74 3.95 21.82
N LEU A 141 -7.77 4.35 21.07
CA LEU A 141 -9.11 3.78 21.17
C LEU A 141 -9.13 2.28 20.85
N ASN A 142 -8.39 1.83 19.81
CA ASN A 142 -8.25 0.40 19.50
C ASN A 142 -7.62 -0.37 20.66
N LYS A 143 -6.55 0.16 21.25
CA LYS A 143 -5.91 -0.44 22.42
C LYS A 143 -6.87 -0.53 23.60
N GLU A 144 -7.63 0.54 23.85
CA GLU A 144 -8.64 0.56 24.92
C GLU A 144 -9.73 -0.48 24.70
N ILE A 145 -10.30 -0.55 23.49
CA ILE A 145 -11.33 -1.54 23.13
C ILE A 145 -10.79 -2.96 23.36
N ARG A 146 -9.58 -3.27 22.90
CA ARG A 146 -8.98 -4.60 23.10
C ARG A 146 -8.78 -4.94 24.57
N SER A 147 -8.34 -3.99 25.39
CA SER A 147 -8.21 -4.17 26.84
C SER A 147 -9.55 -4.50 27.47
N ARG A 148 -10.57 -3.67 27.21
CA ARG A 148 -11.92 -3.85 27.76
C ARG A 148 -12.55 -5.17 27.34
N ILE A 149 -12.36 -5.59 26.09
CA ILE A 149 -12.83 -6.90 25.62
C ILE A 149 -12.16 -8.04 26.40
N SER A 150 -10.85 -7.94 26.64
CA SER A 150 -10.12 -8.97 27.41
C SER A 150 -10.60 -9.05 28.86
N GLU A 151 -10.79 -7.90 29.51
CA GLU A 151 -11.31 -7.79 30.88
C GLU A 151 -12.74 -8.31 30.98
N TRP A 152 -13.60 -7.91 30.05
CA TRP A 152 -14.98 -8.38 29.95
C TRP A 152 -15.05 -9.90 29.77
N ARG A 153 -14.23 -10.49 28.88
CA ARG A 153 -14.17 -11.95 28.69
C ARG A 153 -13.68 -12.68 29.94
N MET A 154 -12.72 -12.12 30.68
CA MET A 154 -12.28 -12.70 31.95
C MET A 154 -13.40 -12.69 32.99
N SER A 155 -14.11 -11.56 33.12
CA SER A 155 -15.25 -11.43 34.02
C SER A 155 -16.40 -12.37 33.63
N LEU A 156 -16.67 -12.51 32.33
CA LEU A 156 -17.66 -13.46 31.81
C LEU A 156 -17.31 -14.90 32.17
N LYS A 157 -16.05 -15.33 31.97
CA LYS A 157 -15.60 -16.68 32.34
C LYS A 157 -15.73 -16.94 33.84
N LYS A 158 -15.40 -15.96 34.68
CA LYS A 158 -15.57 -16.07 36.14
C LYS A 158 -17.04 -16.22 36.53
N ALA A 159 -17.92 -15.37 35.98
CA ALA A 159 -19.35 -15.46 36.23
C ALA A 159 -19.93 -16.81 35.75
N TRP A 160 -19.46 -17.30 34.60
CA TRP A 160 -19.87 -18.61 34.06
C TRP A 160 -19.45 -19.77 34.95
N ALA A 161 -18.23 -19.74 35.51
CA ALA A 161 -17.78 -20.75 36.46
C ALA A 161 -18.68 -20.80 37.70
N ASN A 162 -19.05 -19.64 38.25
CA ASN A 162 -19.94 -19.55 39.42
C ASN A 162 -21.36 -20.09 39.12
N LYS A 163 -21.88 -19.85 37.91
CA LYS A 163 -23.14 -20.43 37.45
C LYS A 163 -23.10 -21.97 37.49
N CYS A 164 -22.02 -22.57 37.00
CA CYS A 164 -21.84 -24.02 37.04
C CYS A 164 -21.71 -24.58 38.47
N SER A 165 -21.34 -23.75 39.45
CA SER A 165 -21.24 -24.12 40.87
C SER A 165 -22.56 -24.05 41.64
N GLY A 166 -23.64 -23.51 41.06
CA GLY A 166 -25.00 -23.53 41.63
C GLY A 166 -25.62 -22.16 41.97
N ASP A 167 -24.88 -21.06 41.83
CA ASP A 167 -25.35 -19.72 42.23
C ASP A 167 -26.11 -19.02 41.09
N HIS A 168 -27.34 -19.46 40.82
CA HIS A 168 -28.16 -18.90 39.74
C HIS A 168 -28.54 -17.42 39.94
N SER A 169 -28.74 -16.95 41.17
CA SER A 169 -29.10 -15.54 41.45
C SER A 169 -27.96 -14.58 41.11
N VAL A 170 -26.73 -14.92 41.54
CA VAL A 170 -25.52 -14.13 41.29
C VAL A 170 -25.19 -14.07 39.79
N TRP A 171 -25.48 -15.16 39.06
CA TRP A 171 -25.35 -15.19 37.61
C TRP A 171 -26.29 -14.20 36.91
N VAL A 172 -27.56 -14.11 37.32
CA VAL A 172 -28.53 -13.21 36.68
C VAL A 172 -28.06 -11.76 36.80
N GLU A 173 -27.72 -11.31 38.00
CA GLU A 173 -27.22 -9.95 38.25
C GLU A 173 -25.92 -9.66 37.48
N SER A 174 -24.96 -10.60 37.52
CA SER A 174 -23.70 -10.48 36.79
C SER A 174 -23.91 -10.44 35.28
N SER A 175 -24.88 -11.19 34.76
CA SER A 175 -25.19 -11.24 33.32
C SER A 175 -25.78 -9.92 32.81
N GLU A 176 -26.58 -9.23 33.61
CA GLU A 176 -27.12 -7.91 33.27
C GLU A 176 -26.02 -6.85 33.25
N ALA A 177 -25.15 -6.86 34.27
CA ALA A 177 -23.99 -5.98 34.33
C ALA A 177 -23.04 -6.21 33.13
N LEU A 178 -22.77 -7.47 32.78
CA LEU A 178 -21.92 -7.82 31.64
C LEU A 178 -22.56 -7.42 30.30
N LYS A 179 -23.89 -7.47 30.16
CA LYS A 179 -24.60 -6.97 28.98
C LYS A 179 -24.50 -5.45 28.84
N LEU A 180 -24.54 -4.71 29.94
CA LEU A 180 -24.32 -3.25 29.92
C LEU A 180 -22.88 -2.92 29.50
N GLN A 181 -21.89 -3.61 30.06
CA GLN A 181 -20.49 -3.46 29.64
C GLN A 181 -20.28 -3.80 28.16
N LEU A 182 -20.96 -4.84 27.67
CA LEU A 182 -20.93 -5.22 26.25
C LEU A 182 -21.45 -4.09 25.35
N LYS A 183 -22.54 -3.42 25.74
CA LYS A 183 -23.07 -2.26 25.01
C LYS A 183 -22.05 -1.12 24.99
N GLU A 184 -21.43 -0.81 26.12
CA GLU A 184 -20.41 0.25 26.20
C GLU A 184 -19.19 -0.05 25.29
N ILE A 185 -18.75 -1.30 25.25
CA ILE A 185 -17.68 -1.75 24.32
C ILE A 185 -18.14 -1.56 22.88
N ASN A 186 -19.37 -1.95 22.55
CA ASN A 186 -19.90 -1.80 21.19
C ASN A 186 -20.05 -0.32 20.79
N ASP A 187 -20.41 0.58 21.70
CA ASP A 187 -20.44 2.02 21.45
C ASP A 187 -19.05 2.58 21.14
N LYS A 188 -18.00 2.05 21.80
CA LYS A 188 -16.61 2.39 21.47
C LYS A 188 -16.19 1.83 20.12
N VAL A 189 -16.57 0.60 19.79
CA VAL A 189 -16.33 0.00 18.48
C VAL A 189 -17.02 0.82 17.38
N PHE A 190 -18.23 1.29 17.62
CA PHE A 190 -18.94 2.17 16.70
C PHE A 190 -18.18 3.48 16.50
N ARG A 191 -17.80 4.17 17.59
CA ARG A 191 -16.98 5.39 17.52
C ARG A 191 -15.67 5.17 16.76
N TYR A 192 -14.96 4.08 17.04
CA TYR A 192 -13.76 3.69 16.32
C TYR A 192 -14.03 3.55 14.82
N ASN A 193 -15.09 2.84 14.43
CA ASN A 193 -15.43 2.64 13.02
C ASN A 193 -15.77 3.92 12.26
N LEU A 194 -16.17 4.99 12.96
CA LEU A 194 -16.42 6.31 12.37
C LEU A 194 -15.13 7.08 12.08
N ILE A 195 -14.05 6.84 12.83
CA ILE A 195 -12.79 7.59 12.72
C ILE A 195 -11.73 6.86 11.90
N VAL A 196 -11.79 5.54 11.76
CA VAL A 196 -10.79 4.80 10.95
C VAL A 196 -11.12 4.79 9.45
N PRO A 197 -10.06 4.78 8.61
CA PRO A 197 -10.20 4.50 7.18
C PRO A 197 -10.87 3.15 6.90
N PHE A 198 -11.54 3.06 5.75
CA PHE A 198 -12.14 1.82 5.26
C PHE A 198 -11.12 0.67 5.22
N GLY A 199 -11.56 -0.54 5.59
CA GLY A 199 -10.72 -1.73 5.69
C GLY A 199 -10.02 -1.94 7.05
N ARG A 200 -10.08 -0.97 7.98
CA ARG A 200 -9.56 -1.10 9.36
C ARG A 200 -10.64 -1.16 10.43
N GLN A 201 -11.91 -1.22 10.02
CA GLN A 201 -13.08 -1.30 10.89
C GLN A 201 -13.16 -2.63 11.63
N MET A 202 -13.86 -2.62 12.76
CA MET A 202 -14.04 -3.76 13.67
C MET A 202 -15.51 -4.15 13.76
N PHE A 203 -15.75 -5.46 13.93
CA PHE A 203 -17.09 -5.94 14.26
C PHE A 203 -17.37 -5.81 15.75
N GLY A 204 -18.60 -5.43 16.09
CA GLY A 204 -19.08 -5.45 17.47
C GLY A 204 -19.23 -6.88 18.00
N LEU A 205 -19.24 -7.00 19.32
CA LEU A 205 -19.47 -8.26 20.02
C LEU A 205 -20.97 -8.55 20.14
N LYS A 206 -21.33 -9.83 20.06
CA LYS A 206 -22.70 -10.33 20.24
C LYS A 206 -22.74 -11.27 21.45
N TRP A 207 -23.75 -11.10 22.29
CA TRP A 207 -23.88 -11.86 23.54
C TRP A 207 -23.99 -13.36 23.28
N GLU A 208 -24.88 -13.74 22.37
CA GLU A 208 -25.22 -15.13 22.07
C GLU A 208 -24.00 -15.90 21.56
N LYS A 209 -23.17 -15.23 20.74
CA LYS A 209 -21.97 -15.80 20.15
C LYS A 209 -20.86 -16.03 21.19
N GLU A 210 -20.76 -15.15 22.18
CA GLU A 210 -19.75 -15.31 23.25
C GLU A 210 -20.16 -16.39 24.25
N ILE A 211 -21.47 -16.59 24.48
CA ILE A 211 -21.98 -17.70 25.29
C ILE A 211 -21.76 -19.04 24.58
N SER A 212 -21.98 -19.15 23.27
CA SER A 212 -21.76 -20.41 22.55
C SER A 212 -20.31 -20.90 22.65
N TYR A 213 -19.32 -20.00 22.70
CA TYR A 213 -17.91 -20.36 22.91
C TYR A 213 -17.58 -20.88 24.32
N LEU A 214 -18.49 -20.73 25.28
CA LEU A 214 -18.34 -21.26 26.64
C LEU A 214 -19.13 -22.57 26.86
N GLU A 215 -20.04 -22.89 25.93
CA GLU A 215 -20.82 -24.13 25.93
C GLU A 215 -20.10 -25.27 25.17
N GLU A 216 -19.26 -24.93 24.19
CA GLU A 216 -18.28 -25.84 23.54
C GLU A 216 -17.08 -26.15 24.45
#